data_AF-A0A534IRG4-F1
#
_entry.id   AF-A0A534IRG4-F1
#
_cell.length_a   1.000
_cell.length_b   1.000
_cell.length_c   1.000
_cell.angle_alpha   90.00
_cell.angle_beta   90.00
_cell.angle_gamma   90.00
#
_symmetry.space_group_name_H-M   'P 1'
#
loop_
_entity.id
_entity.type
_entity.pdbx_description
1 polymer ?
#
loop_
_entity_poly.entity_id
_entity_poly.type
_entity_poly.pdbx_seq_one_letter_code
_entity_poly.pdbx_strand_id
1 'polypeptide(L)'
;PVGDTARKKAIQILTSLRAAGLGADIDLIGRGPSKNLDYANAVGARFAVLLGERELKQGRATVREMATGVQREVALDDLVDTVRNV
;
A
#
# COMPACT_ATOMS: atom_id res chain seq x y z
N PRO A 1 2.61 -4.89 -5.43
CA PRO A 1 1.67 -5.92 -5.93
C PRO A 1 2.43 -7.14 -6.46
N VAL A 2 2.04 -8.33 -6.01
CA VAL A 2 2.53 -9.61 -6.55
C VAL A 2 1.37 -10.22 -7.34
N GLY A 3 1.53 -10.38 -8.66
CA GLY A 3 0.50 -10.91 -9.58
C GLY A 3 -0.35 -9.85 -10.31
N ASP A 4 -0.89 -10.20 -11.49
CA ASP A 4 -1.65 -9.29 -12.36
C ASP A 4 -2.96 -8.77 -11.74
N THR A 5 -3.67 -9.61 -10.99
CA THR A 5 -4.91 -9.22 -10.29
C THR A 5 -4.62 -8.17 -9.21
N ALA A 6 -3.49 -8.32 -8.53
CA ALA A 6 -3.02 -7.38 -7.52
C ALA A 6 -2.70 -6.02 -8.11
N ARG A 7 -2.16 -6.01 -9.33
CA ARG A 7 -1.82 -4.78 -10.04
C ARG A 7 -3.05 -3.95 -10.35
N LYS A 8 -4.14 -4.55 -10.85
CA LYS A 8 -5.39 -3.82 -11.15
C LYS A 8 -5.98 -3.16 -9.90
N LYS A 9 -6.08 -3.90 -8.80
CA LYS A 9 -6.64 -3.36 -7.55
C LYS A 9 -5.71 -2.31 -6.92
N ALA A 10 -4.40 -2.51 -6.97
CA ALA A 10 -3.43 -1.52 -6.52
C ALA A 10 -3.52 -0.21 -7.32
N ILE A 11 -3.72 -0.27 -8.63
CA ILE A 11 -3.95 0.93 -9.45
C ILE A 11 -5.27 1.63 -9.04
N GLN A 12 -6.36 0.90 -8.79
CA GLN A 12 -7.61 1.51 -8.31
C GLN A 12 -7.43 2.25 -6.97
N ILE A 13 -6.71 1.62 -6.05
CA ILE A 13 -6.39 2.20 -4.73
C ILE A 13 -5.50 3.44 -4.91
N LEU A 14 -4.45 3.33 -5.73
CA LEU A 14 -3.56 4.44 -6.06
C LEU A 14 -4.34 5.64 -6.59
N THR A 15 -5.25 5.42 -7.54
CA THR A 15 -6.11 6.47 -8.09
C THR A 15 -7.00 7.09 -7.02
N SER A 16 -7.56 6.29 -6.11
CA SER A 16 -8.41 6.77 -5.02
C SER A 16 -7.62 7.61 -4.01
N LEU A 17 -6.42 7.17 -3.64
CA LEU A 17 -5.51 7.92 -2.77
C LEU A 17 -5.10 9.26 -3.42
N ARG A 18 -4.75 9.24 -4.71
CA ARG A 18 -4.41 10.47 -5.44
C ARG A 18 -5.60 11.40 -5.59
N ALA A 19 -6.80 10.88 -5.82
CA ALA A 19 -8.03 11.66 -5.85
C ALA A 19 -8.35 12.31 -4.49
N ALA A 20 -7.95 11.66 -3.39
CA ALA A 20 -8.02 12.22 -2.04
C ALA A 20 -6.90 13.23 -1.72
N GLY A 21 -6.02 13.54 -2.68
CA GLY A 21 -4.89 14.46 -2.51
C GLY A 21 -3.66 13.83 -1.85
N LEU A 22 -3.63 12.50 -1.68
CA LEU A 22 -2.50 11.81 -1.06
C LEU A 22 -1.47 11.38 -2.12
N GLY A 23 -0.20 11.69 -1.84
CA GLY A 23 0.93 11.18 -2.62
C GLY A 23 1.12 9.69 -2.36
N ALA A 24 0.70 8.87 -3.32
CA ALA A 24 0.89 7.42 -3.27
C ALA A 24 1.63 6.93 -4.52
N ASP A 25 2.41 5.87 -4.33
CA ASP A 25 3.11 5.15 -5.39
C ASP A 25 3.00 3.64 -5.16
N ILE A 26 3.08 2.86 -6.25
CA ILE A 26 3.03 1.40 -6.21
C ILE A 26 4.19 0.83 -7.00
N ASP A 27 4.86 -0.18 -6.45
CA ASP A 27 5.91 -0.88 -7.20
C ASP A 27 5.28 -1.73 -8.32
N LEU A 28 5.44 -1.29 -9.57
CA LEU A 28 4.94 -2.00 -10.75
C LEU A 28 5.88 -3.11 -11.25
N ILE A 29 7.08 -3.22 -10.67
CA ILE A 29 8.19 -4.03 -11.20
C ILE A 29 8.28 -5.39 -10.48
N GLY A 30 7.66 -5.54 -9.31
CA GLY A 30 7.69 -6.79 -8.56
C GLY A 30 9.06 -7.04 -7.93
N ARG A 31 9.68 -5.99 -7.37
CA ARG A 31 11.05 -6.03 -6.82
C ARG A 31 11.19 -6.91 -5.57
N GLY A 32 10.08 -7.52 -5.11
CA GLY A 32 9.99 -8.29 -3.88
C GLY A 32 9.68 -7.39 -2.67
N PRO A 33 9.08 -7.95 -1.60
CA PRO A 33 8.63 -7.17 -0.44
C PRO A 33 9.75 -6.37 0.24
N SER A 34 10.94 -6.97 0.39
CA SER A 34 12.08 -6.33 1.06
C SER A 34 12.56 -5.08 0.31
N LYS A 35 12.76 -5.17 -1.02
CA LYS A 35 13.21 -4.01 -1.82
C LYS A 35 12.18 -2.88 -1.86
N ASN A 36 10.89 -3.22 -1.79
CA ASN A 36 9.83 -2.22 -1.75
C ASN A 36 9.78 -1.49 -0.41
N LEU A 37 10.07 -2.20 0.70
CA LEU A 37 10.22 -1.57 2.01
C LEU A 37 11.46 -0.68 2.06
N ASP A 38 12.59 -1.14 1.52
CA ASP A 38 13.81 -0.32 1.43
C ASP A 38 13.57 0.93 0.59
N TYR A 39 12.87 0.80 -0.54
CA TYR A 39 12.49 1.94 -1.37
C TYR A 39 11.55 2.90 -0.62
N ALA A 40 10.51 2.39 0.04
CA ALA A 40 9.59 3.20 0.84
C ALA A 40 10.34 3.98 1.94
N ASN A 41 11.34 3.34 2.56
CA ASN A 41 12.18 3.99 3.55
C ASN A 41 13.07 5.07 2.90
N ALA A 42 13.70 4.76 1.77
CA ALA A 42 14.58 5.67 1.05
C ALA A 42 13.88 6.92 0.52
N VAL A 43 12.61 6.81 0.10
CA VAL A 43 11.80 7.97 -0.32
C VAL A 43 11.17 8.73 0.84
N GLY A 44 11.38 8.28 2.09
CA GLY A 44 10.80 8.90 3.27
C GLY A 44 9.28 8.70 3.38
N ALA A 45 8.75 7.60 2.84
CA ALA A 45 7.32 7.31 2.96
C ALA A 45 6.96 7.06 4.43
N ARG A 46 5.93 7.74 4.91
CA ARG A 46 5.43 7.56 6.29
C ARG A 46 4.77 6.19 6.49
N PHE A 47 4.09 5.71 5.45
CA PHE A 47 3.39 4.44 5.43
C PHE A 47 3.74 3.62 4.18
N ALA A 48 3.85 2.31 4.33
CA ALA A 48 3.95 1.36 3.24
C ALA A 48 2.69 0.47 3.22
N VAL A 49 2.00 0.43 2.06
CA VAL A 49 0.83 -0.43 1.87
C VAL A 49 1.25 -1.71 1.16
N LEU A 50 1.07 -2.84 1.83
CA LEU A 50 1.35 -4.17 1.29
C LEU A 50 0.06 -4.79 0.76
N LEU A 51 0.09 -5.16 -0.52
CA LEU A 51 -0.99 -5.80 -1.27
C LEU A 51 -0.45 -7.07 -1.93
N GLY A 52 -0.60 -8.20 -1.24
CA GLY A 52 -0.37 -9.54 -1.77
C GLY A 52 -1.69 -10.21 -2.18
N GLU A 53 -1.58 -11.38 -2.80
CA GLU A 53 -2.75 -12.14 -3.26
C GLU A 53 -3.71 -12.51 -2.12
N ARG A 54 -3.17 -12.76 -0.92
CA ARG A 54 -3.96 -13.10 0.27
C ARG A 54 -4.81 -11.91 0.72
N GLU A 55 -4.19 -10.74 0.87
CA GLU A 55 -4.87 -9.52 1.33
C GLU A 55 -5.95 -9.11 0.34
N LEU A 56 -5.66 -9.24 -0.97
CA LEU A 56 -6.61 -8.96 -2.04
C LEU A 56 -7.82 -9.90 -2.05
N LYS A 57 -7.60 -11.20 -1.83
CA LYS A 57 -8.72 -12.16 -1.68
C LYS A 57 -9.59 -11.83 -0.48
N GLN A 58 -9.02 -11.22 0.55
CA GLN A 58 -9.73 -10.82 1.76
C GLN A 58 -10.31 -9.40 1.69
N GLY A 59 -10.07 -8.66 0.61
CA GLY A 59 -10.49 -7.26 0.52
C GLY A 59 -9.82 -6.34 1.54
N ARG A 60 -8.61 -6.70 1.99
CA ARG A 60 -7.82 -5.95 2.97
C ARG A 60 -6.46 -5.56 2.39
N ALA A 61 -5.76 -4.68 3.08
CA ALA A 61 -4.36 -4.36 2.85
C ALA A 61 -3.64 -4.20 4.19
N THR A 62 -2.36 -4.50 4.21
CA THR A 62 -1.54 -4.30 5.39
C THR A 62 -0.83 -2.97 5.28
N VAL A 63 -1.14 -2.05 6.18
CA VAL A 63 -0.44 -0.77 6.30
C VAL A 63 0.64 -0.90 7.34
N ARG A 64 1.88 -0.72 6.92
CA ARG A 64 3.05 -0.63 7.79
C ARG A 64 3.42 0.83 8.00
N GLU A 65 3.52 1.26 9.25
CA GLU A 65 4.15 2.53 9.59
C GLU A 65 5.67 2.36 9.56
N MET A 66 6.33 3.20 8.76
CA MET A 66 7.78 3.09 8.57
C MET A 66 8.56 3.63 9.77
N ALA A 67 7.99 4.58 10.51
CA ALA A 67 8.61 5.17 11.69
C ALA A 67 8.68 4.20 12.89
N THR A 68 7.59 3.45 13.14
CA THR A 68 7.46 2.55 14.30
C THR A 68 7.66 1.08 13.94
N GLY A 69 7.52 0.73 12.65
CA GLY A 69 7.50 -0.65 12.17
C GLY A 69 6.17 -1.37 12.43
N VAL A 70 5.17 -0.71 13.02
CA VAL A 70 3.87 -1.30 13.34
C VAL A 70 3.11 -1.61 12.05
N GLN A 71 2.53 -2.80 12.00
CA GLN A 71 1.72 -3.26 10.87
C GLN A 71 0.27 -3.44 11.33
N ARG A 72 -0.66 -2.93 10.53
CA ARG A 72 -2.11 -3.06 10.76
C ARG A 72 -2.80 -3.49 9.49
N GLU A 73 -3.71 -4.44 9.61
CA GLU A 73 -4.62 -4.78 8.51
C GLU A 73 -5.77 -3.79 8.49
N VAL A 74 -6.05 -3.27 7.31
CA VAL A 74 -7.12 -2.30 7.07
C VAL A 74 -7.94 -2.76 5.88
N ALA A 75 -9.26 -2.54 5.92
CA ALA A 75 -10.09 -2.77 4.76
C ALA A 75 -9.64 -1.87 3.60
N LEU A 76 -9.72 -2.36 2.36
CA LEU A 76 -9.34 -1.56 1.20
C LEU A 76 -10.19 -0.28 1.08
N ASP A 77 -11.45 -0.36 1.50
CA ASP A 77 -12.39 0.75 1.49
C ASP A 77 -12.00 1.83 2.53
N ASP A 78 -11.54 1.41 3.71
CA ASP A 78 -11.09 2.30 4.79
C ASP A 78 -9.64 2.78 4.64
N LEU A 79 -8.89 2.21 3.68
CA LEU A 79 -7.47 2.48 3.50
C LEU A 79 -7.21 3.96 3.23
N VAL A 80 -8.02 4.58 2.37
CA VAL A 80 -7.87 5.99 1.99
C VAL A 80 -8.04 6.88 3.22
N ASP A 81 -9.11 6.67 3.99
CA ASP A 81 -9.36 7.44 5.22
C ASP A 81 -8.31 7.18 6.29
N THR A 82 -7.82 5.94 6.40
CA THR A 82 -6.77 5.56 7.34
C THR A 82 -5.42 6.19 7.03
N VAL A 83 -5.10 6.43 5.75
CA VAL A 83 -3.88 7.13 5.35
C VAL A 83 -4.08 8.65 5.39
N ARG A 84 -5.31 9.13 5.19
CA ARG A 84 -5.65 10.56 5.21
C ARG A 84 -5.68 11.16 6.61
N ASN A 85 -6.20 10.42 7.60
CA ASN A 85 -6.49 10.94 8.94
C ASN A 85 -5.33 10.79 9.93
N VAL A 86 -4.10 10.49 9.47
CA VAL A 86 -2.93 10.21 10.32
C VAL A 86 -1.75 11.07 9.90
#